data_AF-A0A947G384-F1
#
_entry.id   AF-A0A947G384-F1
#
_cell.length_a   1.000
_cell.length_b   1.000
_cell.length_c   1.000
_cell.angle_alpha   90.00
_cell.angle_beta   90.00
_cell.angle_gamma   90.00
#
_symmetry.space_group_name_H-M   'P 1'
#
loop_
_entity.id
_entity.type
_entity.pdbx_description
1 polymer ?
#
loop_
_entity_poly.entity_id
_entity_poly.type
_entity_poly.pdbx_seq_one_letter_code
_entity_poly.pdbx_strand_id
1 'polypeptide(L)'
;TYEIIVVDDGSTDDSPQVLAALARRFPALRPLRLAAGLAGSAQGQSAAFAAGFAFARGHIIATMDADLQNDPADLPGLIDVLHATGVDLVQGNRTRARAEGLIRRATSGVGRLARRLLLRDSVEDTGCSLRVMRAAVADRLPLEFAGMHRFIPITAEQLGFTVCERPVTHRPRSSGRGHYGVWNRAWPGLLDCLAVRWMGRRRRVTDATPIVTDASKPLDRQPAPLERSA
;
A
#
# COMPACT_ATOMS: atom_id res chain seq x y z
N THR A 1 -3.48 20.19 8.71
CA THR A 1 -2.14 20.27 8.08
C THR A 1 -1.91 19.00 7.28
N TYR A 2 -0.98 18.99 6.32
CA TYR A 2 -0.68 17.80 5.51
C TYR A 2 0.79 17.77 5.08
N GLU A 3 1.24 16.60 4.64
CA GLU A 3 2.51 16.40 3.93
C GLU A 3 2.29 15.42 2.77
N ILE A 4 3.19 15.46 1.79
CA ILE A 4 3.17 14.60 0.61
C ILE A 4 4.53 13.91 0.57
N ILE A 5 4.55 12.60 0.72
CA ILE A 5 5.77 11.80 0.59
C ILE A 5 5.76 11.14 -0.78
N VAL A 6 6.74 11.49 -1.61
CA VAL A 6 6.95 10.84 -2.91
C VAL A 6 8.17 9.95 -2.81
N VAL A 7 8.01 8.66 -3.10
CA VAL A 7 9.09 7.68 -3.00
C VAL A 7 9.55 7.30 -4.41
N ASP A 8 10.76 7.72 -4.75
CA ASP A 8 11.47 7.35 -5.96
C ASP A 8 12.11 5.96 -5.82
N ASP A 9 11.67 5.01 -6.63
CA ASP A 9 12.13 3.62 -6.62
C ASP A 9 13.33 3.40 -7.56
N GLY A 10 14.30 4.31 -7.47
CA GLY A 10 15.52 4.25 -8.26
C GLY A 10 15.36 4.66 -9.72
N SER A 11 14.55 5.70 -10.02
CA SER A 11 14.44 6.23 -11.38
C SER A 11 15.81 6.60 -11.97
N THR A 12 15.93 6.33 -13.27
CA THR A 12 17.13 6.58 -14.10
C THR A 12 17.00 7.83 -14.98
N ASP A 13 15.83 8.47 -14.98
CA ASP A 13 15.57 9.74 -15.64
C ASP A 13 15.74 10.93 -14.68
N ASP A 14 15.31 12.13 -15.10
CA ASP A 14 15.44 13.36 -14.34
C ASP A 14 14.44 13.49 -13.16
N SER A 15 13.67 12.44 -12.85
CA SER A 15 12.70 12.46 -11.74
C SER A 15 13.30 12.97 -10.41
N PRO A 16 14.50 12.55 -9.98
CA PRO A 16 15.09 13.02 -8.71
C PRO A 16 15.35 14.52 -8.69
N GLN A 17 15.86 15.06 -9.80
CA GLN A 17 16.17 16.47 -9.98
C GLN A 17 14.88 17.29 -9.97
N VAL A 18 13.84 16.80 -10.66
CA VAL A 18 12.51 17.41 -10.66
C VAL A 18 11.92 17.41 -9.25
N LEU A 19 11.98 16.29 -8.53
CA LEU A 19 11.47 16.17 -7.16
C LEU A 19 12.21 17.11 -6.19
N ALA A 20 13.53 17.22 -6.30
CA ALA A 20 14.31 18.16 -5.49
C ALA A 20 13.94 19.62 -5.77
N ALA A 21 13.71 19.98 -7.04
CA ALA A 21 13.26 21.31 -7.41
C ALA A 21 11.84 21.61 -6.89
N LEU A 22 10.93 20.65 -6.98
CA LEU A 22 9.57 20.76 -6.47
C LEU A 22 9.54 20.89 -4.94
N ALA A 23 10.38 20.15 -4.21
CA ALA A 23 10.44 20.20 -2.74
C ALA A 23 10.83 21.60 -2.23
N ARG A 24 11.67 22.34 -2.98
CA ARG A 24 11.99 23.74 -2.67
C ARG A 24 10.80 24.68 -2.82
N ARG A 25 9.87 24.36 -3.73
CA ARG A 25 8.67 25.18 -4.02
C ARG A 25 7.47 24.78 -3.17
N PHE A 26 7.39 23.52 -2.75
CA PHE A 26 6.27 22.96 -2.00
C PHE A 26 6.78 22.40 -0.67
N PRO A 27 6.74 23.17 0.44
CA PRO A 27 7.27 22.73 1.73
C PRO A 27 6.61 21.46 2.31
N ALA A 28 5.39 21.15 1.86
CA ALA A 28 4.71 19.91 2.23
C ALA A 28 5.27 18.67 1.51
N LEU A 29 6.01 18.83 0.40
CA LEU A 29 6.57 17.75 -0.39
C LEU A 29 7.90 17.27 0.21
N ARG A 30 7.96 15.97 0.52
CA ARG A 30 9.10 15.27 1.09
C ARG A 30 9.49 14.11 0.18
N PRO A 31 10.42 14.31 -0.77
CA PRO A 31 10.88 13.23 -1.61
C PRO A 31 11.78 12.27 -0.81
N LEU A 32 11.61 10.97 -1.05
CA LEU A 32 12.48 9.89 -0.58
C LEU A 32 12.98 9.13 -1.79
N ARG A 33 14.18 8.57 -1.71
CA ARG A 33 14.69 7.65 -2.73
C ARG A 33 15.06 6.33 -2.08
N LEU A 34 14.57 5.23 -2.66
CA LEU A 34 14.95 3.89 -2.21
C LEU A 34 16.39 3.59 -2.61
N ALA A 35 17.10 2.90 -1.72
CA ALA A 35 18.34 2.25 -2.08
C ALA A 35 18.08 1.19 -3.17
N ALA A 36 19.08 0.96 -4.01
CA ALA A 36 19.00 -0.09 -5.03
C ALA A 36 18.78 -1.46 -4.38
N GLY A 37 17.91 -2.25 -5.00
CA GLY A 37 17.67 -3.65 -4.63
C GLY A 37 18.81 -4.56 -5.06
N LEU A 38 18.57 -5.88 -4.97
CA LEU A 38 19.54 -6.88 -5.39
C LEU A 38 19.91 -6.69 -6.87
N ALA A 39 21.21 -6.82 -7.18
CA ALA A 39 21.76 -6.62 -8.51
C ALA A 39 21.40 -5.27 -9.17
N GLY A 40 21.18 -4.21 -8.38
CA GLY A 40 20.90 -2.87 -8.89
C GLY A 40 19.45 -2.65 -9.35
N SER A 41 18.54 -3.58 -9.05
CA SER A 41 17.13 -3.48 -9.44
C SER A 41 16.33 -2.49 -8.59
N ALA A 42 15.21 -2.01 -9.14
CA ALA A 42 14.18 -1.31 -8.37
C ALA A 42 13.54 -2.26 -7.33
N GLN A 43 13.15 -1.76 -6.16
CA GLN A 43 12.60 -2.58 -5.08
C GLN A 43 11.08 -2.82 -5.21
N GLY A 44 10.40 -2.00 -6.01
CA GLY A 44 8.99 -2.10 -6.33
C GLY A 44 8.06 -1.39 -5.36
N GLN A 45 6.78 -1.38 -5.73
CA GLN A 45 5.74 -0.61 -5.04
C GLN A 45 5.52 -0.98 -3.56
N SER A 46 5.70 -2.26 -3.18
CA SER A 46 5.58 -2.66 -1.76
C SER A 46 6.65 -1.97 -0.90
N ALA A 47 7.90 -1.98 -1.36
CA ALA A 47 9.01 -1.32 -0.65
C ALA A 47 8.83 0.20 -0.61
N ALA A 48 8.31 0.79 -1.70
CA ALA A 48 7.98 2.21 -1.74
C ALA A 48 6.92 2.59 -0.69
N PHE A 49 5.85 1.79 -0.55
CA PHE A 49 4.88 2.02 0.53
C PHE A 49 5.48 1.79 1.93
N ALA A 50 6.28 0.75 2.12
CA ALA A 50 6.95 0.48 3.39
C ALA A 50 7.79 1.68 3.85
N ALA A 51 8.63 2.22 2.95
CA ALA A 51 9.43 3.41 3.22
C ALA A 51 8.56 4.64 3.44
N GLY A 52 7.55 4.87 2.59
CA GLY A 52 6.63 5.99 2.75
C GLY A 52 5.93 5.99 4.11
N PHE A 53 5.49 4.83 4.58
CA PHE A 53 4.84 4.65 5.89
C PHE A 53 5.81 4.92 7.04
N ALA A 54 7.02 4.39 6.97
CA ALA A 54 8.04 4.59 8.01
C ALA A 54 8.44 6.07 8.20
N PHE A 55 8.33 6.90 7.16
CA PHE A 55 8.67 8.32 7.19
C PHE A 55 7.47 9.27 7.34
N ALA A 56 6.25 8.74 7.29
CA ALA A 56 5.02 9.50 7.48
C ALA A 56 4.86 9.93 8.94
N ARG A 57 4.46 11.19 9.15
CA ARG A 57 4.23 11.77 10.49
C ARG A 57 2.75 11.99 10.78
N GLY A 58 1.90 11.88 9.76
CA GLY A 58 0.46 12.05 9.91
C GLY A 58 -0.20 10.89 10.65
N HIS A 59 -1.21 11.19 11.47
CA HIS A 59 -2.05 10.18 12.12
C HIS A 59 -2.97 9.43 11.14
N ILE A 60 -3.18 10.02 9.96
CA ILE A 60 -3.94 9.46 8.85
C ILE A 60 -3.01 9.44 7.64
N ILE A 61 -2.92 8.29 6.99
CA ILE A 61 -2.08 8.05 5.82
C ILE A 61 -2.99 7.78 4.65
N ALA A 62 -2.83 8.60 3.61
CA ALA A 62 -3.42 8.39 2.30
C ALA A 62 -2.36 7.89 1.33
N THR A 63 -2.69 6.90 0.50
CA THR A 63 -1.81 6.44 -0.59
C THR A 63 -2.47 6.63 -1.93
N MET A 64 -1.66 6.86 -2.96
CA MET A 64 -2.08 6.95 -4.36
C MET A 64 -0.90 6.68 -5.29
N ASP A 65 -1.17 6.14 -6.48
CA ASP A 65 -0.16 6.03 -7.54
C ASP A 65 0.09 7.37 -8.24
N ALA A 66 1.30 7.57 -8.76
CA ALA A 66 1.71 8.78 -9.47
C ALA A 66 1.33 8.81 -10.97
N ASP A 67 0.60 7.81 -11.47
CA ASP A 67 0.27 7.62 -12.89
C ASP A 67 -1.02 8.33 -13.36
N LEU A 68 -1.59 9.18 -12.50
CA LEU A 68 -2.82 9.94 -12.71
C LEU A 68 -4.08 9.08 -12.95
N GLN A 69 -4.02 7.76 -12.76
CA GLN A 69 -5.19 6.89 -12.89
C GLN A 69 -6.18 7.07 -11.73
N ASN A 70 -5.66 7.35 -10.53
CA ASN A 70 -6.46 7.68 -9.35
C ASN A 70 -6.67 9.20 -9.27
N ASP A 71 -7.91 9.62 -9.02
CA ASP A 71 -8.25 11.04 -8.87
C ASP A 71 -7.96 11.52 -7.44
N PRO A 72 -7.05 12.51 -7.22
CA PRO A 72 -6.84 13.07 -5.89
C PRO A 72 -8.10 13.65 -5.25
N ALA A 73 -9.09 14.05 -6.06
CA ALA A 73 -10.37 14.57 -5.58
C ALA A 73 -11.21 13.53 -4.82
N ASP A 74 -10.88 12.23 -4.92
CA ASP A 74 -11.53 11.17 -4.14
C ASP A 74 -10.99 11.06 -2.70
N LEU A 75 -9.82 11.65 -2.40
CA LEU A 75 -9.20 11.55 -1.07
C LEU A 75 -10.07 12.15 0.06
N PRO A 76 -10.64 13.37 -0.06
CA PRO A 76 -11.49 13.93 0.99
C PRO A 76 -12.65 13.00 1.35
N GLY A 77 -13.34 12.44 0.35
CA GLY A 77 -14.45 11.53 0.60
C GLY A 77 -14.05 10.20 1.26
N LEU A 78 -12.82 9.72 1.07
CA LEU A 78 -12.29 8.57 1.81
C LEU A 78 -11.99 8.93 3.27
N ILE A 79 -11.43 10.12 3.52
CA ILE A 79 -11.16 10.63 4.88
C ILE A 79 -12.46 10.82 5.65
N ASP A 80 -13.49 11.38 5.01
CA ASP A 80 -14.81 11.57 5.63
C ASP A 80 -15.42 10.24 6.07
N VAL A 81 -15.33 9.19 5.25
CA VAL A 81 -15.80 7.85 5.61
C VAL A 81 -15.00 7.27 6.78
N LEU A 82 -13.67 7.44 6.80
CA LEU A 82 -12.81 6.99 7.90
C LEU A 82 -13.27 7.61 9.23
N HIS A 83 -13.54 8.92 9.23
CA HIS A 83 -14.00 9.63 10.41
C HIS A 83 -15.42 9.25 10.81
N ALA A 84 -16.37 9.22 9.87
CA ALA A 84 -17.78 8.99 10.14
C ALA A 84 -18.07 7.57 10.64
N THR A 85 -17.37 6.57 10.11
CA THR A 85 -17.59 5.16 10.46
C THR A 85 -16.69 4.68 11.59
N GLY A 86 -15.61 5.42 11.88
CA GLY A 86 -14.62 5.04 12.88
C GLY A 86 -13.69 3.91 12.44
N VAL A 87 -13.82 3.36 11.22
CA VAL A 87 -12.98 2.26 10.75
C VAL A 87 -11.50 2.62 10.70
N ASP A 88 -10.64 1.62 10.61
CA ASP A 88 -9.18 1.81 10.62
C ASP A 88 -8.61 2.03 9.21
N LEU A 89 -9.26 1.49 8.18
CA LEU A 89 -8.87 1.63 6.78
C LEU A 89 -10.08 1.71 5.85
N VAL A 90 -10.06 2.70 4.95
CA VAL A 90 -11.01 2.84 3.84
C VAL A 90 -10.29 2.57 2.53
N GLN A 91 -10.71 1.51 1.84
CA GLN A 91 -10.16 1.07 0.57
C GLN A 91 -10.98 1.66 -0.59
N GLY A 92 -10.32 2.30 -1.55
CA GLY A 92 -10.97 2.75 -2.77
C GLY A 92 -11.39 1.55 -3.62
N ASN A 93 -12.62 1.55 -4.13
CA ASN A 93 -13.18 0.48 -4.95
C ASN A 93 -13.53 1.01 -6.35
N ARG A 94 -12.84 0.50 -7.37
CA ARG A 94 -12.99 0.92 -8.78
C ARG A 94 -13.97 0.06 -9.56
N THR A 95 -14.55 -0.97 -8.93
CA THR A 95 -15.41 -1.97 -9.58
C THR A 95 -16.61 -1.31 -10.26
N ARG A 96 -17.15 -0.23 -9.69
CA ARG A 96 -18.26 0.54 -10.29
C ARG A 96 -17.82 1.50 -11.40
N ALA A 97 -16.60 2.01 -11.35
CA ALA A 97 -16.07 2.96 -12.34
C ALA A 97 -15.62 2.26 -13.64
N ARG A 98 -15.32 0.96 -13.60
CA ARG A 98 -14.90 0.21 -14.78
C ARG A 98 -16.10 -0.35 -15.53
N ALA A 99 -16.37 0.20 -16.73
CA ALA A 99 -17.22 -0.46 -17.71
C ALA A 99 -16.53 -1.77 -18.17
N GLU A 100 -16.82 -2.87 -17.49
CA GLU A 100 -16.23 -4.18 -17.80
C GLU A 100 -17.17 -4.99 -18.71
N GLY A 101 -16.64 -5.59 -19.79
CA GLY A 101 -17.38 -6.57 -20.58
C GLY A 101 -17.66 -7.87 -19.80
N LEU A 102 -18.67 -8.63 -20.22
CA LEU A 102 -19.17 -9.83 -19.53
C LEU A 102 -18.07 -10.86 -19.16
N ILE A 103 -17.14 -11.13 -20.08
CA ILE A 103 -16.03 -12.08 -19.87
C ILE A 103 -15.06 -11.59 -18.77
N ARG A 104 -14.76 -10.28 -18.73
CA ARG A 104 -13.90 -9.70 -17.69
C ARG A 104 -14.57 -9.72 -16.32
N ARG A 105 -15.89 -9.49 -16.28
CA ARG A 105 -16.69 -9.62 -15.05
C ARG A 105 -16.68 -11.04 -14.52
N ALA A 106 -16.88 -12.03 -15.38
CA ALA A 106 -16.89 -13.45 -15.00
C ALA A 106 -15.54 -13.91 -14.47
N THR A 107 -14.45 -13.66 -15.21
CA THR A 107 -13.08 -14.02 -14.81
C THR A 107 -12.65 -13.32 -13.51
N SER A 108 -12.98 -12.04 -13.35
CA SER A 108 -12.72 -11.32 -12.09
C SER A 108 -13.56 -11.86 -10.93
N GLY A 109 -14.80 -12.30 -11.19
CA GLY A 109 -15.67 -12.93 -10.19
C GLY A 109 -15.09 -14.24 -9.65
N VAL A 110 -14.56 -15.10 -10.52
CA VAL A 110 -13.90 -16.36 -10.12
C VAL A 110 -12.66 -16.08 -9.29
N GLY A 111 -11.81 -15.14 -9.71
CA GLY A 111 -10.62 -14.76 -8.95
C GLY A 111 -10.96 -14.20 -7.56
N ARG A 112 -11.98 -13.35 -7.46
CA ARG A 112 -12.48 -12.83 -6.18
C ARG A 112 -13.03 -13.95 -5.29
N LEU A 113 -13.82 -14.87 -5.83
CA LEU A 113 -14.36 -15.99 -5.06
C LEU A 113 -13.25 -16.89 -4.51
N ALA A 114 -12.29 -17.27 -5.36
CA ALA A 114 -11.15 -18.08 -4.94
C ALA A 114 -10.35 -17.39 -3.83
N ARG A 115 -10.07 -16.08 -3.98
CA ARG A 115 -9.40 -15.27 -2.96
C ARG A 115 -10.19 -15.25 -1.65
N ARG A 116 -11.50 -14.97 -1.69
CA ARG A 116 -12.36 -14.93 -0.50
C ARG A 116 -12.41 -16.28 0.22
N LEU A 117 -12.45 -17.40 -0.50
CA LEU A 117 -12.40 -18.73 0.10
C LEU A 117 -11.04 -19.00 0.78
N LEU A 118 -9.95 -18.54 0.16
CA LEU A 118 -8.59 -18.74 0.67
C LEU A 118 -8.22 -17.80 1.83
N LEU A 119 -8.62 -16.53 1.77
CA LEU A 119 -8.19 -15.49 2.70
C LEU A 119 -9.27 -15.10 3.70
N ARG A 120 -10.54 -15.46 3.45
CA ARG A 120 -11.71 -15.09 4.25
C ARG A 120 -11.83 -13.56 4.40
N ASP A 121 -11.48 -12.82 3.35
CA ASP A 121 -11.55 -11.36 3.28
C ASP A 121 -12.94 -10.85 2.86
N SER A 122 -13.25 -9.60 3.20
CA SER A 122 -14.49 -8.93 2.77
C SER A 122 -14.30 -8.05 1.51
N VAL A 123 -13.06 -7.71 1.19
CA VAL A 123 -12.68 -6.71 0.17
C VAL A 123 -13.17 -7.09 -1.23
N GLU A 124 -13.50 -6.14 -2.09
CA GLU A 124 -13.81 -6.36 -3.51
C GLU A 124 -12.62 -5.99 -4.41
N ASP A 125 -12.05 -4.80 -4.25
CA ASP A 125 -10.96 -4.27 -5.07
C ASP A 125 -9.65 -4.12 -4.29
N THR A 126 -8.91 -5.22 -4.23
CA THR A 126 -7.57 -5.27 -3.62
C THR A 126 -6.50 -4.56 -4.45
N GLY A 127 -6.76 -4.31 -5.73
CA GLY A 127 -5.76 -3.77 -6.64
C GLY A 127 -5.74 -2.24 -6.68
N CYS A 128 -6.60 -1.56 -5.93
CA CYS A 128 -6.65 -0.12 -5.88
C CYS A 128 -5.64 0.38 -4.85
N SER A 129 -4.72 1.22 -5.29
CA SER A 129 -3.71 1.88 -4.45
C SER A 129 -4.27 3.09 -3.71
N LEU A 130 -5.41 3.63 -4.14
CA LEU A 130 -6.10 4.71 -3.46
C LEU A 130 -6.79 4.19 -2.19
N ARG A 131 -6.28 4.58 -1.04
CA ARG A 131 -6.79 4.21 0.28
C ARG A 131 -6.41 5.25 1.31
N VAL A 132 -7.17 5.27 2.40
CA VAL A 132 -6.91 6.11 3.57
C VAL A 132 -6.95 5.20 4.79
N MET A 133 -5.96 5.30 5.66
CA MET A 133 -5.86 4.46 6.87
C MET A 133 -5.31 5.23 8.05
N ARG A 134 -5.56 4.76 9.26
CA ARG A 134 -4.88 5.24 10.46
C ARG A 134 -3.41 4.83 10.42
N ALA A 135 -2.52 5.66 10.96
CA ALA A 135 -1.08 5.37 11.03
C ALA A 135 -0.78 4.01 11.70
N ALA A 136 -1.56 3.66 12.74
CA ALA A 136 -1.45 2.37 13.42
C ALA A 136 -1.65 1.15 12.50
N VAL A 137 -2.42 1.28 11.40
CA VAL A 137 -2.54 0.22 10.40
C VAL A 137 -1.23 0.12 9.62
N ALA A 138 -0.73 1.24 9.10
CA ALA A 138 0.48 1.31 8.28
C ALA A 138 1.70 0.73 9.00
N ASP A 139 1.85 1.00 10.31
CA ASP A 139 2.94 0.51 11.16
C ASP A 139 3.00 -1.02 11.28
N ARG A 140 1.92 -1.73 10.95
CA ARG A 140 1.79 -3.17 11.17
C ARG A 140 1.79 -4.00 9.89
N LEU A 141 1.70 -3.37 8.72
CA LEU A 141 1.59 -4.05 7.44
C LEU A 141 2.94 -4.71 7.05
N PRO A 142 2.95 -6.03 6.72
CA PRO A 142 4.13 -6.70 6.17
C PRO A 142 4.34 -6.35 4.69
N LEU A 143 5.13 -5.31 4.43
CA LEU A 143 5.38 -4.83 3.07
C LEU A 143 6.79 -5.17 2.56
N GLU A 144 7.52 -6.00 3.29
CA GLU A 144 8.89 -6.41 2.97
C GLU A 144 8.96 -7.28 1.71
N PHE A 145 7.85 -7.90 1.30
CA PHE A 145 7.79 -8.78 0.14
C PHE A 145 7.16 -8.10 -1.09
N ALA A 146 7.68 -8.43 -2.27
CA ALA A 146 7.14 -7.97 -3.54
C ALA A 146 5.65 -8.36 -3.68
N GLY A 147 4.83 -7.45 -4.20
CA GLY A 147 3.39 -7.69 -4.42
C GLY A 147 2.47 -7.48 -3.20
N MET A 148 3.01 -7.42 -1.98
CA MET A 148 2.23 -7.26 -0.74
C MET A 148 1.34 -6.02 -0.67
N HIS A 149 1.65 -4.95 -1.41
CA HIS A 149 0.82 -3.75 -1.51
C HIS A 149 -0.63 -4.01 -1.95
N ARG A 150 -0.87 -5.11 -2.69
CA ARG A 150 -2.19 -5.56 -3.14
C ARG A 150 -2.99 -6.20 -2.01
N PHE A 151 -2.32 -6.73 -1.00
CA PHE A 151 -2.95 -7.44 0.11
C PHE A 151 -3.14 -6.56 1.34
N ILE A 152 -2.74 -5.28 1.30
CA ILE A 152 -2.90 -4.33 2.41
C ILE A 152 -4.26 -4.39 3.11
N PRO A 153 -5.42 -4.25 2.40
CA PRO A 153 -6.71 -4.27 3.10
C PRO A 153 -7.01 -5.64 3.72
N ILE A 154 -6.59 -6.74 3.07
CA ILE A 154 -6.78 -8.10 3.59
C ILE A 154 -5.89 -8.34 4.82
N THR A 155 -4.63 -7.92 4.76
CA THR A 155 -3.71 -8.07 5.88
C THR A 155 -4.12 -7.17 7.04
N ALA A 156 -4.72 -6.01 6.79
CA ALA A 156 -5.33 -5.20 7.84
C ALA A 156 -6.46 -5.96 8.55
N GLU A 157 -7.39 -6.60 7.82
CA GLU A 157 -8.43 -7.45 8.42
C GLU A 157 -7.83 -8.62 9.23
N GLN A 158 -6.79 -9.28 8.71
CA GLN A 158 -6.08 -10.36 9.41
C GLN A 158 -5.37 -9.90 10.68
N LEU A 159 -5.05 -8.61 10.78
CA LEU A 159 -4.49 -7.97 11.97
C LEU A 159 -5.57 -7.53 12.97
N GLY A 160 -6.85 -7.73 12.66
CA GLY A 160 -7.97 -7.33 13.48
C GLY A 160 -8.41 -5.88 13.28
N PHE A 161 -7.85 -5.17 12.29
CA PHE A 161 -8.32 -3.83 11.93
C PHE A 161 -9.62 -3.91 11.13
N THR A 162 -10.43 -2.87 11.27
CA THR A 162 -11.68 -2.72 10.54
C THR A 162 -11.44 -2.07 9.18
N VAL A 163 -12.00 -2.68 8.13
CA VAL A 163 -11.86 -2.24 6.74
C VAL A 163 -13.23 -2.01 6.13
N CYS A 164 -13.38 -0.93 5.37
CA CYS A 164 -14.53 -0.74 4.50
C CYS A 164 -14.09 -0.27 3.10
N GLU A 165 -15.02 -0.35 2.14
CA GLU A 165 -14.78 0.10 0.77
C GLU A 165 -15.65 1.29 0.40
N ARG A 166 -15.07 2.24 -0.32
CA ARG A 166 -15.78 3.38 -0.92
C ARG A 166 -15.58 3.37 -2.44
N PRO A 167 -16.64 3.52 -3.25
CA PRO A 167 -16.49 3.73 -4.68
C PRO A 167 -15.61 4.95 -4.99
N VAL A 168 -14.70 4.81 -5.95
CA VAL A 168 -13.81 5.90 -6.40
C VAL A 168 -13.75 5.96 -7.93
N THR A 169 -13.38 7.12 -8.44
CA THR A 169 -13.17 7.37 -9.87
C THR A 169 -11.89 6.66 -10.32
N HIS A 170 -11.89 6.13 -11.55
CA HIS A 170 -10.70 5.52 -12.14
C HIS A 170 -10.57 5.92 -13.60
N ARG A 171 -9.50 6.65 -13.91
CA ARG A 171 -9.23 7.14 -15.26
C ARG A 171 -8.55 6.05 -16.10
N PRO A 172 -8.89 5.92 -17.40
CA PRO A 172 -8.19 5.03 -18.30
C PRO A 172 -6.70 5.43 -18.35
N ARG A 173 -5.84 4.42 -18.50
CA ARG A 173 -4.39 4.66 -18.59
C ARG A 173 -4.10 5.43 -19.88
N SER A 174 -3.34 6.53 -19.78
CA SER A 174 -2.97 7.36 -20.93
C SER A 174 -1.82 6.78 -21.76
N SER A 175 -1.01 5.85 -21.21
CA SER A 175 0.10 5.21 -21.91
C SER A 175 0.47 3.81 -21.40
N GLY A 176 0.90 2.92 -22.32
CA GLY A 176 1.42 1.57 -22.05
C GLY A 176 0.51 0.42 -22.51
N ARG A 177 1.05 -0.51 -23.31
CA ARG A 177 0.36 -1.74 -23.73
C ARG A 177 0.41 -2.78 -22.60
N GLY A 178 -0.75 -3.33 -22.22
CA GLY A 178 -0.83 -4.46 -21.29
C GLY A 178 -0.36 -5.76 -21.97
N HIS A 179 0.92 -6.06 -21.90
CA HIS A 179 1.54 -7.23 -22.55
C HIS A 179 1.53 -8.49 -21.67
N TYR A 180 0.39 -8.95 -21.16
CA TYR A 180 0.38 -10.21 -20.37
C TYR A 180 -0.93 -11.02 -20.50
N GLY A 181 -0.78 -12.30 -20.81
CA GLY A 181 -1.87 -13.28 -20.85
C GLY A 181 -2.44 -13.59 -19.46
N VAL A 182 -3.72 -13.99 -19.42
CA VAL A 182 -4.50 -14.21 -18.18
C VAL A 182 -3.82 -15.22 -17.23
N TRP A 183 -3.23 -16.29 -17.78
CA TRP A 183 -2.60 -17.36 -17.00
C TRP A 183 -1.30 -16.94 -16.29
N ASN A 184 -0.46 -16.13 -16.93
CA ASN A 184 0.76 -15.60 -16.32
C ASN A 184 0.49 -14.63 -15.17
N ARG A 185 -0.74 -14.11 -15.04
CA ARG A 185 -1.16 -13.28 -13.91
C ARG A 185 -1.87 -14.09 -12.83
N ALA A 186 -2.64 -15.10 -13.23
CA ALA A 186 -3.43 -15.92 -12.31
C ALA A 186 -2.57 -16.78 -11.38
N TRP A 187 -1.52 -17.42 -11.91
CA TRP A 187 -0.68 -18.32 -11.12
C TRP A 187 0.14 -17.60 -10.03
N PRO A 188 0.88 -16.50 -10.32
CA PRO A 188 1.55 -15.73 -9.27
C PRO A 188 0.55 -15.19 -8.24
N GLY A 189 -0.61 -14.69 -8.67
CA GLY A 189 -1.63 -14.18 -7.75
C GLY A 189 -2.19 -15.26 -6.81
N LEU A 190 -2.35 -16.50 -7.29
CA LEU A 190 -2.76 -17.62 -6.45
C LEU A 190 -1.67 -18.00 -5.42
N LEU A 191 -0.41 -18.06 -5.85
CA LEU A 191 0.72 -18.32 -4.95
C LEU A 191 0.84 -17.24 -3.88
N ASP A 192 0.68 -15.96 -4.25
CA ASP A 192 0.66 -14.85 -3.31
C ASP A 192 -0.48 -15.02 -2.28
N CYS A 193 -1.68 -15.44 -2.71
CA CYS A 193 -2.78 -15.72 -1.78
C CYS A 193 -2.45 -16.85 -0.79
N LEU A 194 -1.81 -17.93 -1.26
CA LEU A 194 -1.38 -19.03 -0.38
C LEU A 194 -0.32 -18.54 0.62
N ALA A 195 0.64 -17.72 0.16
CA ALA A 195 1.66 -17.12 1.01
C ALA A 195 1.03 -16.20 2.07
N VAL A 196 0.10 -15.32 1.69
CA VAL A 196 -0.61 -14.43 2.62
C VAL A 196 -1.42 -15.23 3.64
N ARG A 197 -2.11 -16.29 3.22
CA ARG A 197 -2.80 -17.21 4.15
C ARG A 197 -1.83 -17.86 5.13
N TRP A 198 -0.68 -18.33 4.63
CA TRP A 198 0.35 -18.96 5.44
C TRP A 198 0.94 -17.96 6.45
N MET A 199 1.22 -16.73 6.02
CA MET A 199 1.73 -15.64 6.86
C MET A 199 0.72 -15.27 7.94
N GLY A 200 -0.54 -15.02 7.56
CA GLY A 200 -1.60 -14.68 8.51
C GLY A 200 -1.79 -15.75 9.60
N ARG A 201 -1.74 -17.04 9.23
CA ARG A 201 -1.85 -18.16 10.19
C ARG A 201 -0.68 -18.27 11.18
N ARG A 202 0.52 -17.83 10.77
CA ARG A 202 1.74 -17.91 11.61
C ARG A 202 2.11 -16.60 12.27
N ARG A 203 1.45 -15.50 11.90
CA ARG A 203 1.72 -14.19 12.49
C ARG A 203 1.42 -14.20 13.99
N ARG A 204 2.24 -13.46 14.72
CA ARG A 204 2.11 -13.23 16.16
C ARG A 204 2.04 -11.72 16.38
N VAL A 205 1.21 -11.30 17.33
CA VAL A 205 1.16 -9.91 17.78
C VAL A 205 2.44 -9.64 18.57
N THR A 206 3.22 -8.65 18.16
CA THR A 206 4.52 -8.31 18.74
C THR A 206 4.46 -7.02 19.57
N ASP A 207 3.29 -6.75 20.15
CA ASP A 207 3.06 -5.57 20.99
C ASP A 207 3.82 -5.74 22.29
N ALA A 208 4.67 -4.77 22.60
CA ALA A 208 5.43 -4.72 23.83
C ALA A 208 5.13 -3.39 24.53
N THR A 209 4.78 -3.47 25.80
CA THR A 209 4.69 -2.29 26.67
C THR A 209 6.00 -2.22 27.45
N PRO A 210 6.72 -1.08 27.46
CA PRO A 210 7.92 -0.95 28.26
C PRO A 210 7.56 -1.14 29.74
N ILE A 211 8.34 -1.96 30.43
CA ILE A 211 8.25 -2.04 31.88
C ILE A 211 8.88 -0.75 32.41
N VAL A 212 8.09 0.08 33.08
CA VAL A 212 8.59 1.30 33.71
C VAL A 212 9.54 0.87 34.84
N THR A 213 10.84 1.08 34.62
CA THR A 213 11.84 1.00 35.67
C THR A 213 12.21 2.43 36.07
N ASP A 214 12.43 2.67 37.36
CA ASP A 214 12.77 3.99 37.92
C ASP A 214 14.10 4.59 37.39
N ALA A 215 14.77 3.88 36.46
CA ALA A 215 15.98 4.32 35.79
C ALA A 215 15.64 4.79 34.36
N SER A 216 15.56 6.10 34.22
CA SER A 216 15.34 6.82 32.97
C SER A 216 16.42 6.53 31.92
N LYS A 217 16.06 5.71 30.93
CA LYS A 217 16.59 5.86 29.57
C LYS A 217 15.49 5.46 28.57
N PRO A 218 14.96 6.38 27.74
CA PRO A 218 14.03 6.00 26.69
C PRO A 218 14.74 5.01 25.74
N LEU A 219 14.04 3.93 25.41
CA LEU A 219 14.45 3.02 24.34
C LEU A 219 14.31 3.78 23.01
N ASP A 220 15.37 4.47 22.59
CA ASP A 220 15.39 5.14 21.29
C ASP A 220 15.21 4.10 20.17
N ARG A 221 14.11 4.21 19.44
CA ARG A 221 13.93 3.52 18.16
C ARG A 221 14.78 4.23 17.11
N GLN A 222 16.04 3.82 16.96
CA GLN A 222 16.74 4.01 15.69
C GLN A 222 16.93 2.63 15.04
N PRO A 223 16.36 2.39 13.85
CA PRO A 223 16.76 1.24 13.06
C PRO A 223 18.23 1.44 12.65
N ALA A 224 19.11 0.54 13.07
CA ALA A 224 20.49 0.52 12.64
C ALA A 224 20.53 0.41 11.09
N PRO A 225 21.40 1.18 10.40
CA PRO A 225 21.62 0.99 8.97
C PRO A 225 22.04 -0.46 8.72
N LEU A 226 21.36 -1.14 7.79
CA LEU A 226 21.84 -2.42 7.29
C LEU A 226 23.10 -2.15 6.46
N GLU A 227 24.27 -2.20 7.09
CA GLU A 227 25.53 -2.29 6.35
C GLU A 227 25.50 -3.58 5.52
N ARG A 228 25.44 -3.42 4.20
CA ARG A 228 25.58 -4.54 3.26
C ARG A 228 26.98 -4.45 2.67
N SER A 229 27.83 -5.41 3.05
CA SER A 229 29.12 -5.66 2.39
C SER A 229 28.91 -5.89 0.90
N ALA A 230 29.75 -5.23 0.09
CA ALA A 230 29.79 -5.31 -1.37
C ALA A 230 29.98 -6.73 -1.91
#